data_AF-A0A3B9V7T4-F1
#
_entry.id   AF-A0A3B9V7T4-F1
#
_cell.length_a   1.000
_cell.length_b   1.000
_cell.length_c   1.000
_cell.angle_alpha   90.00
_cell.angle_beta   90.00
_cell.angle_gamma   90.00
#
_symmetry.space_group_name_H-M   'P 1'
#
loop_
_entity.id
_entity.type
_entity.pdbx_description
1 polymer ?
#
loop_
_entity_poly.entity_id
_entity_poly.type
_entity_poly.pdbx_seq_one_letter_code
_entity_poly.pdbx_strand_id
1 'polypeptide(L)'
;MKYFIGALSLILFIALTIVGYVEVKAGKEGVRPYISSVNKKCVDCHVKKGIGEGQINEWKHSRHAEKGIGCIECHKADEKEMDAYKHEGFIVATVVSPKDCGKCHEDETKEFTESHHADAAKFIGSLDNILGNIVEGPAAANSGCRQCHGSEVKVLANGKLDSATWPNTGMGRINPDGSKG
;
A
#
# COMPACT_ATOMS: atom_id res chain seq x y z
N MET A 1 40.73 -30.65 16.72
CA MET A 1 40.23 -29.27 16.46
C MET A 1 39.55 -29.13 15.10
N LYS A 2 40.24 -29.31 13.96
CA LYS A 2 39.67 -29.05 12.62
C LYS A 2 38.43 -29.88 12.27
N TYR A 3 38.45 -31.18 12.57
CA TYR A 3 37.30 -32.07 12.35
C TYR A 3 36.09 -31.75 13.26
N PHE A 4 36.35 -31.28 14.48
CA PHE A 4 35.30 -30.88 15.43
C PHE A 4 34.60 -29.60 14.98
N ILE A 5 35.36 -28.60 14.52
CA ILE A 5 34.83 -27.37 13.93
C ILE A 5 34.03 -27.69 12.66
N GLY A 6 34.55 -28.57 11.79
CA GLY A 6 33.84 -29.00 10.58
C GLY A 6 32.51 -29.70 10.87
N ALA A 7 32.48 -30.57 11.88
CA ALA A 7 31.25 -31.26 12.31
C ALA A 7 30.22 -30.28 12.89
N LEU A 8 30.63 -29.34 13.74
CA LEU A 8 29.75 -28.30 14.27
C LEU A 8 29.18 -27.39 13.17
N SER A 9 30.00 -26.97 12.21
CA SER A 9 29.54 -26.17 11.07
C SER A 9 28.53 -26.93 10.19
N LEU A 10 28.74 -28.24 9.99
CA LEU A 10 27.80 -29.07 9.23
C LEU A 10 26.48 -29.25 9.98
N ILE A 11 26.52 -29.48 11.29
CA ILE A 11 25.32 -29.56 12.14
C ILE A 11 24.54 -28.25 12.09
N LEU A 12 25.23 -27.10 12.21
CA LEU A 12 24.60 -25.79 12.13
C LEU A 12 23.98 -25.55 10.76
N PHE A 13 24.67 -25.89 9.67
CA PHE A 13 24.13 -25.77 8.32
C PHE A 13 22.87 -26.63 8.14
N ILE A 14 22.91 -27.88 8.57
CA ILE A 14 21.75 -28.79 8.51
C ILE A 14 20.59 -28.21 9.33
N ALA A 15 20.83 -27.76 10.56
CA ALA A 15 19.81 -27.16 11.41
C ALA A 15 19.18 -25.93 10.73
N LEU A 16 19.98 -25.03 10.15
CA LEU A 16 19.47 -23.85 9.44
C LEU A 16 18.67 -24.22 8.19
N THR A 17 19.09 -25.23 7.43
CA THR A 17 18.32 -25.70 6.26
C THR A 17 16.99 -26.35 6.66
N ILE A 18 16.97 -27.09 7.78
CA ILE A 18 15.74 -27.69 8.33
C ILE A 18 14.79 -26.58 8.81
N VAL A 19 15.30 -25.60 9.58
CA VAL A 19 14.50 -24.45 10.02
C VAL A 19 13.95 -23.70 8.82
N GLY A 20 14.80 -23.37 7.82
CA GLY A 20 14.37 -22.72 6.60
C GLY A 20 13.30 -23.51 5.83
N TYR A 21 13.41 -24.83 5.78
CA TYR A 21 12.41 -25.69 5.16
C TYR A 21 11.07 -25.68 5.92
N VAL A 22 11.11 -25.79 7.26
CA VAL A 22 9.93 -25.78 8.11
C VAL A 22 9.20 -24.44 8.00
N GLU A 23 9.92 -23.31 8.08
CA GLU A 23 9.36 -21.96 7.95
C GLU A 23 8.74 -21.74 6.55
N VAL A 24 9.43 -22.14 5.48
CA VAL A 24 8.89 -22.05 4.12
C VAL A 24 7.64 -22.93 3.95
N LYS A 25 7.61 -24.12 4.55
CA LYS A 25 6.45 -25.00 4.49
C LYS A 25 5.27 -24.41 5.25
N ALA A 26 5.49 -23.90 6.47
CA ALA A 26 4.47 -23.23 7.28
C ALA A 26 3.90 -22.00 6.55
N GLY A 27 4.77 -21.20 5.90
CA GLY A 27 4.35 -20.05 5.09
C GLY A 27 3.52 -20.42 3.86
N LYS A 28 3.77 -21.60 3.26
CA LYS A 28 3.02 -22.09 2.08
C LYS A 28 1.65 -22.70 2.40
N GLU A 29 1.41 -23.09 3.64
CA GLU A 29 0.09 -23.55 4.08
C GLU A 29 -0.86 -22.36 4.38
N GLY A 30 -0.34 -21.14 4.40
CA GLY A 30 -1.13 -19.92 4.53
C GLY A 30 -1.76 -19.47 3.22
N VAL A 31 -3.07 -19.21 3.26
CA VAL A 31 -3.82 -18.35 2.33
C VAL A 31 -3.75 -18.78 0.86
N ARG A 32 -4.79 -19.46 0.35
CA ARG A 32 -4.95 -19.69 -1.09
C ARG A 32 -5.77 -18.56 -1.70
N PRO A 33 -5.18 -17.67 -2.51
CA PRO A 33 -5.91 -16.57 -3.11
C PRO A 33 -6.93 -17.10 -4.12
N TYR A 34 -8.17 -16.62 -4.03
CA TYR A 34 -9.14 -16.77 -5.11
C TYR A 34 -8.88 -15.66 -6.13
N ILE A 35 -8.44 -16.04 -7.34
CA ILE A 35 -8.15 -15.09 -8.41
C ILE A 35 -9.23 -15.19 -9.48
N SER A 36 -10.10 -14.18 -9.57
CA SER A 36 -11.10 -14.09 -10.64
C SER A 36 -10.43 -13.97 -12.01
N SER A 37 -11.16 -14.31 -13.08
CA SER A 37 -10.65 -14.22 -14.46
C SER A 37 -10.22 -12.79 -14.83
N VAL A 38 -10.87 -11.77 -14.27
CA VAL A 38 -10.53 -10.36 -14.46
C VAL A 38 -9.22 -10.04 -13.75
N ASN A 39 -9.09 -10.38 -12.46
CA ASN A 39 -7.88 -10.13 -11.69
C ASN A 39 -6.68 -10.92 -12.20
N LYS A 40 -6.89 -12.09 -12.82
CA LYS A 40 -5.82 -12.86 -13.45
C LYS A 40 -5.09 -12.02 -14.50
N LYS A 41 -5.79 -11.17 -15.26
CA LYS A 41 -5.16 -10.27 -16.25
C LYS A 41 -4.24 -9.24 -15.57
N CYS A 42 -4.69 -8.67 -14.46
CA CYS A 42 -3.92 -7.72 -13.66
C CYS A 42 -2.65 -8.39 -13.13
N VAL A 43 -2.81 -9.52 -12.42
CA VAL A 43 -1.71 -10.26 -11.78
C VAL A 43 -0.70 -10.77 -12.81
N ASP A 44 -1.16 -11.44 -13.87
CA ASP A 44 -0.27 -12.00 -14.88
C ASP A 44 0.57 -10.93 -15.58
N CYS A 45 -0.06 -9.81 -15.98
CA CYS A 45 0.63 -8.74 -16.70
C CYS A 45 1.65 -8.04 -15.80
N HIS A 46 1.28 -7.73 -14.56
CA HIS A 46 2.17 -7.08 -13.60
C HIS A 46 3.36 -7.96 -13.22
N VAL A 47 3.14 -9.24 -12.90
CA VAL A 47 4.24 -10.19 -12.64
C VAL A 47 5.12 -10.35 -13.87
N LYS A 48 4.53 -10.53 -15.07
CA LYS A 48 5.31 -10.67 -16.30
C LYS A 48 6.19 -9.45 -16.59
N LYS A 49 5.73 -8.24 -16.24
CA LYS A 49 6.46 -6.98 -16.44
C LYS A 49 7.38 -6.61 -15.27
N GLY A 50 7.39 -7.37 -14.17
CA GLY A 50 8.16 -7.02 -12.97
C GLY A 50 7.62 -5.79 -12.23
N ILE A 51 6.34 -5.46 -12.39
CA ILE A 51 5.72 -4.26 -11.81
C ILE A 51 4.89 -4.66 -10.59
N GLY A 52 5.29 -4.18 -9.42
CA GLY A 52 4.50 -4.38 -8.20
C GLY A 52 4.48 -5.83 -7.71
N GLU A 53 5.51 -6.63 -8.01
CA GLU A 53 5.59 -8.02 -7.58
C GLU A 53 5.54 -8.18 -6.05
N GLY A 54 6.17 -7.26 -5.32
CA GLY A 54 6.10 -7.21 -3.86
C GLY A 54 4.66 -7.06 -3.37
N GLN A 55 3.93 -6.09 -3.90
CA GLN A 55 2.53 -5.82 -3.57
C GLN A 55 1.62 -6.99 -3.94
N ILE A 56 1.88 -7.64 -5.08
CA ILE A 56 1.15 -8.85 -5.49
C ILE A 56 1.40 -9.99 -4.51
N ASN A 57 2.64 -10.14 -4.04
CA ASN A 57 2.98 -11.15 -3.06
C ASN A 57 2.35 -10.85 -1.70
N GLU A 58 2.33 -9.60 -1.25
CA GLU A 58 1.60 -9.19 -0.03
C GLU A 58 0.11 -9.48 -0.17
N TRP A 59 -0.51 -9.08 -1.29
CA TRP A 59 -1.93 -9.34 -1.56
C TRP A 59 -2.27 -10.83 -1.52
N LYS A 60 -1.45 -11.69 -2.14
CA LYS A 60 -1.69 -13.15 -2.16
C LYS A 60 -1.78 -13.77 -0.76
N HIS A 61 -1.13 -13.17 0.24
CA HIS A 61 -1.16 -13.62 1.64
C HIS A 61 -2.19 -12.86 2.49
N SER A 62 -3.06 -12.04 1.88
CA SER A 62 -4.08 -11.27 2.58
C SER A 62 -5.42 -12.00 2.69
N ARG A 63 -6.23 -11.63 3.70
CA ARG A 63 -7.63 -12.08 3.81
C ARG A 63 -8.49 -11.63 2.63
N HIS A 64 -8.20 -10.46 2.06
CA HIS A 64 -8.88 -9.97 0.85
C HIS A 64 -8.76 -10.96 -0.30
N ALA A 65 -7.57 -11.51 -0.53
CA ALA A 65 -7.37 -12.49 -1.59
C ALA A 65 -8.11 -13.82 -1.33
N GLU A 66 -8.23 -14.28 -0.07
CA GLU A 66 -9.05 -15.47 0.26
C GLU A 66 -10.53 -15.24 -0.05
N LYS A 67 -11.00 -14.01 0.17
CA LYS A 67 -12.40 -13.60 -0.07
C LYS A 67 -12.67 -13.18 -1.51
N GLY A 68 -11.67 -13.24 -2.38
CA GLY A 68 -11.81 -12.91 -3.79
C GLY A 68 -11.82 -11.41 -4.09
N ILE A 69 -11.42 -10.57 -3.13
CA ILE A 69 -11.18 -9.14 -3.34
C ILE A 69 -9.77 -9.01 -3.94
N GLY A 70 -9.72 -8.71 -5.23
CA GLY A 70 -8.49 -8.57 -6.00
C GLY A 70 -8.14 -7.12 -6.32
N CYS A 71 -7.31 -6.94 -7.33
CA CYS A 71 -6.80 -5.64 -7.75
C CYS A 71 -7.95 -4.72 -8.20
N ILE A 72 -8.84 -5.21 -9.06
CA ILE A 72 -9.86 -4.38 -9.69
C ILE A 72 -11.01 -4.04 -8.75
N GLU A 73 -11.27 -4.86 -7.73
CA GLU A 73 -12.32 -4.59 -6.75
C GLU A 73 -11.99 -3.35 -5.90
N CYS A 74 -10.70 -3.05 -5.70
CA CYS A 74 -10.25 -1.82 -5.02
C CYS A 74 -9.90 -0.69 -5.99
N HIS A 75 -9.16 -0.98 -7.06
CA HIS A 75 -8.59 0.06 -7.93
C HIS A 75 -9.54 0.56 -9.03
N LYS A 76 -10.69 -0.09 -9.26
CA LYS A 76 -11.65 0.37 -10.28
C LYS A 76 -12.20 1.74 -9.89
N ALA A 77 -12.10 2.68 -10.82
CA ALA A 77 -12.55 4.05 -10.66
C ALA A 77 -13.63 4.41 -11.70
N ASP A 78 -14.44 5.42 -11.40
CA ASP A 78 -15.29 6.11 -12.37
C ASP A 78 -14.44 7.08 -13.21
N GLU A 79 -14.77 7.26 -14.49
CA GLU A 79 -14.04 8.19 -15.37
C GLU A 79 -14.09 9.65 -14.90
N LYS A 80 -15.02 10.00 -14.01
CA LYS A 80 -15.16 11.34 -13.43
C LYS A 80 -14.25 11.57 -12.22
N GLU A 81 -13.64 10.52 -11.67
CA GLU A 81 -12.67 10.67 -10.58
C GLU A 81 -11.40 11.34 -11.11
N MET A 82 -10.84 12.26 -10.31
CA MET A 82 -9.76 13.14 -10.78
C MET A 82 -8.49 12.36 -11.14
N ASP A 83 -8.20 11.29 -10.39
CA ASP A 83 -7.05 10.41 -10.56
C ASP A 83 -7.35 9.14 -11.38
N ALA A 84 -8.54 9.06 -12.00
CA ALA A 84 -8.87 7.96 -12.89
C ALA A 84 -8.09 8.04 -14.21
N TYR A 85 -7.60 6.90 -14.68
CA TYR A 85 -6.97 6.76 -15.98
C TYR A 85 -7.26 5.41 -16.63
N LYS A 86 -7.14 5.36 -17.96
CA LYS A 86 -7.28 4.13 -18.74
C LYS A 86 -6.04 3.24 -18.58
N HIS A 87 -6.26 1.98 -18.21
CA HIS A 87 -5.21 0.98 -18.06
C HIS A 87 -5.68 -0.39 -18.58
N GLU A 88 -5.12 -0.82 -19.71
CA GLU A 88 -5.34 -2.17 -20.27
C GLU A 88 -6.83 -2.56 -20.43
N GLY A 89 -7.66 -1.59 -20.85
CA GLY A 89 -9.11 -1.76 -21.04
C GLY A 89 -9.97 -1.52 -19.80
N PHE A 90 -9.36 -1.12 -18.68
CA PHE A 90 -10.05 -0.73 -17.45
C PHE A 90 -9.89 0.77 -17.19
N ILE A 91 -10.79 1.32 -16.37
CA ILE A 91 -10.61 2.62 -15.73
C ILE A 91 -10.23 2.36 -14.29
N VAL A 92 -9.06 2.86 -13.90
CA VAL A 92 -8.47 2.60 -12.59
C VAL A 92 -7.94 3.88 -11.96
N ALA A 93 -7.87 3.90 -10.64
CA ALA A 93 -7.16 4.89 -9.85
C ALA A 93 -5.99 4.22 -9.12
N THR A 94 -4.87 4.94 -8.98
CA THR A 94 -3.73 4.45 -8.19
C THR A 94 -4.01 4.55 -6.69
N VAL A 95 -4.70 5.62 -6.26
CA VAL A 95 -5.04 5.82 -4.85
C VAL A 95 -6.33 5.07 -4.54
N VAL A 96 -6.26 4.11 -3.61
CA VAL A 96 -7.45 3.51 -3.00
C VAL A 96 -7.71 4.31 -1.72
N SER A 97 -8.87 4.96 -1.64
CA SER A 97 -9.23 5.87 -0.57
C SER A 97 -10.11 5.21 0.50
N PRO A 98 -10.33 5.84 1.66
CA PRO A 98 -11.35 5.42 2.62
C PRO A 98 -12.75 5.27 2.02
N LYS A 99 -13.13 6.03 0.97
CA LYS A 99 -14.43 5.82 0.30
C LYS A 99 -14.46 4.50 -0.47
N ASP A 100 -13.34 4.05 -1.02
CA ASP A 100 -13.25 2.73 -1.65
C ASP A 100 -13.38 1.62 -0.62
N CYS A 101 -12.70 1.77 0.52
CA CYS A 101 -12.83 0.86 1.65
C CYS A 101 -14.29 0.79 2.14
N GLY A 102 -14.93 1.95 2.30
CA GLY A 102 -16.30 2.11 2.78
C GLY A 102 -17.38 1.47 1.92
N LYS A 103 -17.06 1.05 0.69
CA LYS A 103 -17.97 0.22 -0.14
C LYS A 103 -18.28 -1.12 0.54
N CYS A 104 -17.36 -1.63 1.37
CA CYS A 104 -17.50 -2.89 2.11
C CYS A 104 -17.34 -2.72 3.63
N HIS A 105 -16.61 -1.69 4.07
CA HIS A 105 -16.23 -1.42 5.47
C HIS A 105 -16.82 -0.09 5.95
N GLU A 106 -18.15 0.01 5.94
CA GLU A 106 -18.86 1.25 6.25
C GLU A 106 -18.58 1.72 7.69
N ASP A 107 -18.67 0.80 8.65
CA ASP A 107 -18.48 1.10 10.08
C ASP A 107 -17.05 1.57 10.37
N GLU A 108 -16.03 0.83 9.91
CA GLU A 108 -14.63 1.21 10.14
C GLU A 108 -14.28 2.54 9.45
N THR A 109 -14.83 2.77 8.26
CA THR A 109 -14.62 4.04 7.53
C THR A 109 -15.25 5.20 8.29
N LYS A 110 -16.45 5.02 8.84
CA LYS A 110 -17.13 6.03 9.64
C LYS A 110 -16.35 6.35 10.92
N GLU A 111 -15.98 5.32 11.68
CA GLU A 111 -15.19 5.47 12.90
C GLU A 111 -13.86 6.19 12.64
N PHE A 112 -13.16 5.82 11.56
CA PHE A 112 -11.89 6.45 11.21
C PHE A 112 -12.07 7.91 10.79
N THR A 113 -13.04 8.20 9.92
CA THR A 113 -13.25 9.56 9.39
C THR A 113 -13.73 10.56 10.45
N GLU A 114 -14.38 10.08 11.51
CA GLU A 114 -14.77 10.86 12.69
C GLU A 114 -13.63 11.05 13.71
N SER A 115 -12.52 10.33 13.56
CA SER A 115 -11.39 10.39 14.48
C SER A 115 -10.45 11.59 14.24
N HIS A 116 -9.67 11.94 15.27
CA HIS A 116 -8.58 12.92 15.13
C HIS A 116 -7.48 12.48 14.16
N HIS A 117 -7.33 11.16 13.92
CA HIS A 117 -6.35 10.64 12.97
C HIS A 117 -6.65 11.07 11.53
N ALA A 118 -7.92 11.04 11.12
CA ALA A 118 -8.33 11.55 9.81
C ALA A 118 -8.06 13.06 9.68
N ASP A 119 -8.02 13.79 10.78
CA ASP A 119 -7.70 15.22 10.81
C ASP A 119 -6.20 15.51 10.94
N ALA A 120 -5.33 14.49 10.94
CA ALA A 120 -3.92 14.64 11.25
C ALA A 120 -3.17 15.57 10.28
N ALA A 121 -3.61 15.72 9.03
CA ALA A 121 -2.98 16.64 8.08
C ALA A 121 -3.35 18.12 8.29
N LYS A 122 -4.35 18.46 9.12
CA LYS A 122 -4.83 19.85 9.31
C LYS A 122 -3.76 20.79 9.87
N PHE A 123 -2.78 20.29 10.62
CA PHE A 123 -1.66 21.09 11.11
C PHE A 123 -0.63 21.43 10.02
N ILE A 124 -0.57 20.68 8.91
CA ILE A 124 0.34 20.99 7.79
C ILE A 124 -0.12 22.29 7.12
N GLY A 125 0.72 23.32 7.15
CA GLY A 125 0.39 24.66 6.66
C GLY A 125 -0.27 25.60 7.69
N SER A 126 -0.47 25.14 8.93
CA SER A 126 -0.84 26.01 10.05
C SER A 126 0.35 26.86 10.55
N LEU A 127 0.07 27.90 11.33
CA LEU A 127 1.11 28.70 12.01
C LEU A 127 2.00 27.82 12.91
N ASP A 128 1.43 26.75 13.46
CA ASP A 128 2.14 25.79 14.33
C ASP A 128 3.18 24.94 13.57
N ASN A 129 3.17 24.97 12.23
CA ASN A 129 4.10 24.24 11.37
C ASN A 129 4.93 25.14 10.45
N ILE A 130 5.17 26.39 10.86
CA ILE A 130 6.07 27.30 10.14
C ILE A 130 7.50 26.74 10.14
N LEU A 131 7.97 26.21 11.28
CA LEU A 131 9.33 25.68 11.37
C LEU A 131 9.53 24.51 10.39
N GLY A 132 8.63 23.53 10.38
CA GLY A 132 8.75 22.36 9.52
C GLY A 132 8.52 22.62 8.03
N ASN A 133 7.54 23.46 7.65
CA ASN A 133 7.25 23.68 6.22
C ASN A 133 8.02 24.85 5.58
N ILE A 134 8.29 25.92 6.33
CA ILE A 134 8.85 27.16 5.79
C ILE A 134 10.36 27.25 6.06
N VAL A 135 10.77 27.03 7.31
CA VAL A 135 12.18 27.18 7.69
C VAL A 135 13.01 25.99 7.23
N GLU A 136 12.56 24.76 7.51
CA GLU A 136 13.23 23.54 7.05
C GLU A 136 12.93 23.22 5.57
N GLY A 137 11.78 23.69 5.07
CA GLY A 137 11.37 23.59 3.68
C GLY A 137 10.60 22.31 3.33
N PRO A 138 10.01 22.25 2.11
CA PRO A 138 9.06 21.21 1.73
C PRO A 138 9.67 19.80 1.65
N ALA A 139 10.96 19.67 1.37
CA ALA A 139 11.64 18.37 1.31
C ALA A 139 11.79 17.73 2.71
N ALA A 140 12.06 18.54 3.74
CA ALA A 140 12.12 18.10 5.13
C ALA A 140 10.72 17.72 5.64
N ALA A 141 9.72 18.56 5.37
CA ALA A 141 8.33 18.27 5.70
C ALA A 141 7.81 16.99 5.03
N ASN A 142 8.18 16.76 3.76
CA ASN A 142 7.83 15.54 3.02
C ASN A 142 8.48 14.29 3.61
N SER A 143 9.77 14.34 3.98
CA SER A 143 10.47 13.19 4.55
C SER A 143 10.18 12.98 6.05
N GLY A 144 9.60 13.97 6.72
CA GLY A 144 9.31 13.96 8.15
C GLY A 144 7.82 13.99 8.46
N CYS A 145 7.28 15.18 8.70
CA CYS A 145 5.92 15.38 9.23
C CYS A 145 4.83 14.68 8.40
N ARG A 146 4.91 14.78 7.07
CA ARG A 146 3.88 14.31 6.14
C ARG A 146 3.84 12.78 6.00
N GLN A 147 4.93 12.09 6.36
CA GLN A 147 4.97 10.62 6.33
C GLN A 147 4.06 10.00 7.39
N CYS A 148 3.88 10.69 8.53
CA CYS A 148 3.04 10.22 9.63
C CYS A 148 1.67 10.87 9.62
N HIS A 149 1.59 12.18 9.37
CA HIS A 149 0.33 12.91 9.48
C HIS A 149 -0.44 13.03 8.16
N GLY A 150 0.25 12.93 7.03
CA GLY A 150 -0.34 13.05 5.71
C GLY A 150 -0.24 14.46 5.13
N SER A 151 -0.59 14.58 3.86
CA SER A 151 -0.75 15.84 3.13
C SER A 151 -1.77 15.65 2.01
N GLU A 152 -2.09 16.73 1.31
CA GLU A 152 -2.88 16.66 0.07
C GLU A 152 -2.11 15.92 -1.03
N VAL A 153 -2.76 14.91 -1.62
CA VAL A 153 -2.29 14.25 -2.83
C VAL A 153 -2.77 15.03 -4.04
N LYS A 154 -1.84 15.58 -4.82
CA LYS A 154 -2.16 16.36 -6.01
C LYS A 154 -2.20 15.47 -7.24
N VAL A 155 -3.23 15.69 -8.05
CA VAL A 155 -3.40 15.03 -9.33
C VAL A 155 -3.07 16.01 -10.46
N LEU A 156 -2.18 15.59 -11.34
CA LEU A 156 -1.80 16.26 -12.57
C LEU A 156 -2.69 15.79 -13.73
N ALA A 157 -2.39 16.28 -14.94
CA ALA A 157 -3.12 15.86 -16.13
C ALA A 157 -3.13 14.33 -16.31
N ASN A 158 -4.25 13.81 -16.82
CA ASN A 158 -4.47 12.39 -17.14
C ASN A 158 -4.36 11.44 -15.93
N GLY A 159 -4.77 11.89 -14.74
CA GLY A 159 -4.78 11.07 -13.52
C GLY A 159 -3.39 10.79 -12.93
N LYS A 160 -2.34 11.45 -13.44
CA LYS A 160 -0.97 11.26 -12.94
C LYS A 160 -0.81 11.94 -11.58
N LEU A 161 -0.34 11.22 -10.57
CA LEU A 161 -0.07 11.81 -9.26
C LEU A 161 1.22 12.65 -9.28
N ASP A 162 1.20 13.80 -8.60
CA ASP A 162 2.37 14.66 -8.45
C ASP A 162 3.38 14.02 -7.47
N SER A 163 4.60 13.75 -7.96
CA SER A 163 5.69 13.16 -7.17
C SER A 163 6.12 14.00 -5.96
N ALA A 164 5.77 15.29 -5.92
CA ALA A 164 5.99 16.13 -4.75
C ALA A 164 5.04 15.80 -3.59
N THR A 165 3.94 15.08 -3.86
CA THR A 165 2.87 14.77 -2.90
C THR A 165 2.53 13.28 -2.79
N TRP A 166 3.10 12.46 -3.68
CA TRP A 166 2.90 11.01 -3.72
C TRP A 166 4.24 10.29 -3.98
N PRO A 167 4.55 9.16 -3.29
CA PRO A 167 3.71 8.42 -2.35
C PRO A 167 3.51 9.14 -1.01
N ASN A 168 2.32 8.98 -0.43
CA ASN A 168 2.00 9.46 0.92
C ASN A 168 1.17 8.41 1.66
N THR A 169 1.63 8.05 2.86
CA THR A 169 1.02 7.05 3.74
C THR A 169 0.69 7.62 5.12
N GLY A 170 0.64 8.95 5.24
CA GLY A 170 0.34 9.58 6.51
C GLY A 170 -1.14 9.49 6.85
N MET A 171 -1.45 9.35 8.13
CA MET A 171 -2.76 8.91 8.64
C MET A 171 -3.93 9.84 8.28
N GLY A 172 -3.67 11.13 8.07
CA GLY A 172 -4.66 12.13 7.67
C GLY A 172 -4.53 12.56 6.22
N ARG A 173 -3.92 11.76 5.34
CA ARG A 173 -3.72 12.08 3.91
C ARG A 173 -5.04 12.54 3.29
N ILE A 174 -4.99 13.63 2.53
CA ILE A 174 -6.17 14.14 1.82
C ILE A 174 -6.12 13.57 0.40
N ASN A 175 -7.10 12.72 0.08
CA ASN A 175 -7.18 11.97 -1.17
C ASN A 175 -7.78 12.80 -2.31
N PRO A 176 -7.57 12.37 -3.58
CA PRO A 176 -8.18 13.03 -4.75
C PRO A 176 -9.70 13.16 -4.71
N ASP A 177 -10.38 12.22 -4.05
CA ASP A 177 -11.83 12.22 -3.86
C ASP A 177 -12.30 13.05 -2.64
N GLY A 178 -11.39 13.75 -1.97
CA GLY A 178 -11.60 14.57 -0.79
C GLY A 178 -11.76 13.81 0.52
N SER A 179 -11.67 12.48 0.53
CA SER A 179 -11.65 11.71 1.76
C SER A 179 -10.33 11.90 2.51
N LYS A 180 -10.34 11.62 3.81
CA LYS A 180 -9.19 11.76 4.71
C LYS A 180 -8.79 10.38 5.25
N GLY A 181 -7.52 10.01 5.09
CA GLY A 181 -6.99 8.67 5.40
C GLY A 181 -6.18 8.10 4.27
#